data_AF-A0A0A8L2F4-F1
#
_entry.id   AF-A0A0A8L2F4-F1
#
_cell.length_a   1.000
_cell.length_b   1.000
_cell.length_c   1.000
_cell.angle_alpha   90.00
_cell.angle_beta   90.00
_cell.angle_gamma   90.00
#
_symmetry.space_group_name_H-M   'P 1'
#
loop_
_entity.id
_entity.type
_entity.pdbx_description
1 polymer ?
#
loop_
_entity_poly.entity_id
_entity_poly.type
_entity_poly.pdbx_seq_one_letter_code
_entity_poly.pdbx_strand_id
1 'polypeptide(L)'
;MEIDLSLILGKQVTFPLLCFVSYRLYKNLICHAAEQVPASIELVKDSVAEDTEKASCGIVEKEGDTWEPVSFMKSVKPYVGEDGYKLWSETPPFPYQPFKPGEYRLTMGVRPMQNEYWLMFEDTLKTRIETKWQVISKNYKDVIYHLDPAMVNCDSYTNADVTDRTLVTVKDVEKADNTVCEWYNTVITYLCARYPNYFRIVLHPGNETPGVLYNSIMDEFHPVDAFKYLRMKNSELRFLKYRCFNTDIIPKELTDPSNLSDKVGSIPLVTVEKTKRAHELILAVQRMVEEDLVLLSPNANHQFNNEYIMISGCFAFAAGFNPRQRFLKPMTQIHGPVPEYKIRLQTQMNKFFQTHKPGKLVMRLNFSFQTHSKLFVTDDNKGAEDEEIKAKTLDELHGGHDLHYRSERQCLIKLENTKSMCFSIKTYLWNLQNEFLPNDYYSQRAVIEDLCDAIRGMQDSISQYKRRPEWGPALLEMLESKLSSDD
;
A
#
# COMPACT_ATOMS: atom_id res chain seq x y z
N MET A 1 34.09 -11.93 -6.28
CA MET A 1 34.29 -13.31 -6.79
C MET A 1 35.48 -13.25 -7.73
N GLU A 2 36.69 -13.47 -7.21
CA GLU A 2 37.90 -13.47 -8.04
C GLU A 2 37.89 -14.72 -8.91
N ILE A 3 37.72 -14.54 -10.21
CA ILE A 3 37.85 -15.61 -11.18
C ILE A 3 39.34 -15.79 -11.46
N ASP A 4 39.93 -16.85 -10.91
CA ASP A 4 41.31 -17.22 -11.20
C ASP A 4 41.40 -17.88 -12.58
N LEU A 5 41.69 -17.06 -13.60
CA LEU A 5 41.88 -17.48 -14.99
C LEU A 5 43.28 -18.07 -15.25
N SER A 6 44.14 -18.18 -14.24
CA SER A 6 45.51 -18.68 -14.40
C SER A 6 45.57 -20.16 -14.80
N LEU A 7 44.52 -20.92 -14.49
CA LEU A 7 44.33 -22.33 -14.89
C LEU A 7 44.06 -22.52 -16.39
N ILE A 8 43.61 -21.47 -17.10
CA ILE A 8 43.19 -21.57 -18.51
C ILE A 8 44.18 -20.89 -19.47
N LEU A 9 44.81 -19.78 -19.07
CA LEU A 9 45.60 -18.94 -20.00
C LEU A 9 47.11 -18.92 -19.71
N GLY A 10 47.59 -19.55 -18.64
CA GLY A 10 48.98 -19.52 -18.24
C GLY A 10 49.45 -18.14 -17.74
N LYS A 11 50.43 -18.13 -16.82
CA LYS A 11 50.94 -16.89 -16.19
C LYS A 11 51.56 -15.89 -17.19
N GLN A 12 51.96 -16.38 -18.36
CA GLN A 12 52.59 -15.58 -19.42
C GLN A 12 51.59 -14.67 -20.17
N VAL A 13 50.28 -14.93 -20.07
CA VAL A 13 49.22 -14.19 -20.79
C VAL A 13 48.38 -13.32 -19.85
N THR A 14 48.19 -13.77 -18.61
CA THR A 14 47.33 -13.12 -17.62
C THR A 14 47.92 -11.82 -17.07
N PHE A 15 49.23 -11.76 -16.84
CA PHE A 15 49.88 -10.54 -16.31
C PHE A 15 49.97 -9.39 -17.34
N PRO A 16 50.38 -9.61 -18.62
CA PRO A 16 50.35 -8.54 -19.62
C PRO A 16 48.94 -8.02 -19.92
N LEU A 17 47.93 -8.89 -19.90
CA LEU A 17 46.53 -8.50 -20.12
C LEU A 17 45.98 -7.66 -18.97
N LEU A 18 46.30 -8.01 -17.71
CA LEU A 18 45.95 -7.22 -16.54
C LEU A 18 46.62 -5.83 -16.57
N CYS A 19 47.90 -5.78 -16.95
CA CYS A 19 48.62 -4.52 -17.14
C CYS A 19 48.01 -3.66 -18.26
N PHE A 20 47.56 -4.27 -19.37
CA PHE A 20 46.90 -3.56 -20.46
C PHE A 20 45.53 -2.99 -20.06
N VAL A 21 44.71 -3.77 -19.34
CA VAL A 21 43.41 -3.31 -18.83
C VAL A 21 43.60 -2.19 -17.81
N SER A 22 44.58 -2.33 -16.90
CA SER A 22 44.92 -1.30 -15.91
C SER A 22 45.43 -0.02 -16.56
N TYR A 23 46.25 -0.12 -17.62
CA TYR A 23 46.71 1.03 -18.41
C TYR A 23 45.56 1.73 -19.16
N ARG A 24 44.58 0.98 -19.70
CA ARG A 24 43.40 1.56 -20.36
C ARG A 24 42.48 2.30 -19.38
N LEU A 25 42.32 1.77 -18.16
CA LEU A 25 41.57 2.43 -17.09
C LEU A 25 42.29 3.69 -16.60
N TYR A 26 43.61 3.62 -16.39
CA TYR A 26 44.44 4.78 -16.02
C TYR A 26 44.43 5.88 -17.08
N LYS A 27 44.51 5.52 -18.37
CA LYS A 27 44.43 6.48 -19.49
C LYS A 27 43.07 7.20 -19.53
N ASN A 28 41.96 6.49 -19.27
CA ASN A 28 40.62 7.10 -19.20
C ASN A 28 40.48 8.06 -18.00
N LEU A 29 41.11 7.74 -16.86
CA LEU A 29 41.12 8.60 -15.68
C LEU A 29 41.91 9.90 -15.89
N ILE A 30 43.05 9.83 -16.58
CA ILE A 30 43.89 11.02 -16.84
C ILE A 30 43.31 11.90 -17.94
N CYS A 31 42.68 11.32 -18.97
CA CYS A 31 42.04 12.09 -20.03
C CYS A 31 40.80 12.88 -19.55
N HIS A 32 40.20 12.51 -18.42
CA HIS A 32 39.04 13.24 -17.85
C HIS A 32 39.43 14.28 -16.76
N ALA A 33 40.67 14.31 -16.30
CA ALA A 33 41.11 15.24 -15.26
C ALA A 33 41.71 16.56 -15.78
N ALA A 34 41.84 16.72 -17.09
CA ALA A 34 42.44 17.89 -17.72
C ALA A 34 41.50 18.49 -18.76
N GLU A 35 40.49 19.27 -18.33
CA GLU A 35 39.93 20.36 -19.14
C GLU A 35 39.04 21.28 -18.26
N GLN A 36 39.59 22.42 -17.86
CA GLN A 36 38.83 23.63 -17.50
C GLN A 36 39.32 24.82 -18.37
N VAL A 37 38.37 25.32 -19.17
CA VAL A 37 38.01 26.72 -19.55
C VAL A 37 39.09 27.67 -20.11
N PRO A 38 38.82 28.37 -21.24
CA PRO A 38 38.56 29.81 -21.16
C PRO A 38 37.42 30.36 -22.05
N ALA A 39 37.01 31.57 -21.69
CA ALA A 39 35.92 32.39 -22.20
C ALA A 39 36.07 32.96 -23.62
N SER A 40 34.96 33.11 -24.35
CA SER A 40 34.49 34.34 -25.05
C SER A 40 33.39 34.00 -26.05
N ILE A 41 32.32 34.81 -26.08
CA ILE A 41 31.12 34.67 -26.93
C ILE A 41 31.27 35.57 -28.15
N GLU A 42 31.04 35.05 -29.37
CA GLU A 42 30.39 35.78 -30.47
C GLU A 42 29.81 34.83 -31.55
N LEU A 43 28.70 35.28 -32.14
CA LEU A 43 27.69 34.57 -32.97
C LEU A 43 28.26 34.05 -34.32
N VAL A 44 27.78 32.96 -34.94
CA VAL A 44 26.55 32.86 -35.77
C VAL A 44 26.32 31.40 -36.22
N LYS A 45 25.04 30.98 -36.15
CA LYS A 45 24.26 29.94 -36.89
C LYS A 45 25.00 28.85 -37.69
N ASP A 46 24.66 27.57 -37.43
CA ASP A 46 23.65 26.86 -38.22
C ASP A 46 23.21 25.52 -37.61
N SER A 47 21.98 25.17 -37.96
CA SER A 47 21.07 24.08 -37.57
C SER A 47 21.64 22.67 -37.32
N VAL A 48 21.24 22.03 -36.20
CA VAL A 48 20.87 20.59 -36.14
C VAL A 48 19.81 20.38 -35.03
N ALA A 49 18.88 19.47 -35.31
CA ALA A 49 17.63 19.15 -34.64
C ALA A 49 17.70 18.75 -33.15
N GLU A 50 16.56 19.04 -32.50
CA GLU A 50 16.10 18.59 -31.19
C GLU A 50 16.18 17.07 -31.03
N ASP A 51 16.73 16.59 -29.92
CA ASP A 51 15.94 15.83 -28.95
C ASP A 51 16.73 15.54 -27.67
N THR A 52 16.00 15.42 -26.56
CA THR A 52 16.41 15.00 -25.21
C THR A 52 17.13 15.99 -24.29
N GLU A 53 16.33 16.85 -23.65
CA GLU A 53 16.48 17.13 -22.21
C GLU A 53 15.17 17.69 -21.61
N LYS A 54 14.29 16.81 -21.11
CA LYS A 54 13.24 17.12 -20.11
C LYS A 54 12.82 15.83 -19.40
N ALA A 55 13.44 15.57 -18.25
CA ALA A 55 12.92 14.62 -17.26
C ALA A 55 13.24 15.13 -15.85
N SER A 56 12.72 16.33 -15.52
CA SER A 56 12.53 16.71 -14.12
C SER A 56 11.21 16.10 -13.64
N CYS A 57 11.26 15.33 -12.56
CA CYS A 57 10.10 14.76 -11.86
C CYS A 57 9.41 15.84 -11.00
N GLY A 58 9.11 16.99 -11.60
CA GLY A 58 8.31 18.04 -10.98
C GLY A 58 6.98 18.11 -11.71
N ILE A 59 5.88 17.86 -11.01
CA ILE A 59 4.57 18.34 -11.46
C ILE A 59 4.66 19.87 -11.32
N VAL A 60 5.06 20.55 -12.38
CA VAL A 60 5.04 22.01 -12.47
C VAL A 60 3.62 22.40 -12.87
N GLU A 61 2.72 22.53 -11.91
CA GLU A 61 1.48 23.27 -12.13
C GLU A 61 1.83 24.74 -12.36
N LYS A 62 1.38 25.28 -13.49
CA LYS A 62 1.53 26.71 -13.78
C LYS A 62 0.54 27.48 -12.91
N GLU A 63 0.92 28.68 -12.45
CA GLU A 63 -0.02 29.60 -11.80
C GLU A 63 -1.25 29.79 -12.71
N GLY A 64 -2.43 29.34 -12.23
CA GLY A 64 -3.70 29.41 -12.94
C GLY A 64 -4.30 28.08 -13.40
N ASP A 65 -3.67 26.93 -13.14
CA ASP A 65 -4.30 25.64 -13.44
C ASP A 65 -5.53 25.40 -12.54
N THR A 66 -6.69 25.26 -13.19
CA THR A 66 -7.93 24.80 -12.57
C THR A 66 -7.81 23.32 -12.27
N TRP A 67 -8.13 22.90 -11.04
CA TRP A 67 -8.18 21.48 -10.69
C TRP A 67 -9.05 20.71 -11.68
N GLU A 68 -8.49 19.65 -12.25
CA GLU A 68 -9.18 18.75 -13.16
C GLU A 68 -9.25 17.35 -12.56
N PRO A 69 -10.39 16.64 -12.68
CA PRO A 69 -10.46 15.27 -12.21
C PRO A 69 -9.43 14.37 -12.93
N VAL A 70 -9.01 13.29 -12.28
CA VAL A 70 -7.99 12.38 -12.81
C VAL A 70 -8.53 11.60 -14.03
N SER A 71 -7.85 11.74 -15.16
CA SER A 71 -8.21 11.22 -16.50
C SER A 71 -8.76 9.79 -16.49
N PHE A 72 -8.01 8.82 -15.97
CA PHE A 72 -8.36 7.39 -16.01
C PHE A 72 -9.47 6.98 -15.02
N MET A 73 -9.89 7.91 -14.15
CA MET A 73 -11.04 7.73 -13.26
C MET A 73 -12.29 8.48 -13.74
N LYS A 74 -12.15 9.46 -14.66
CA LYS A 74 -13.31 10.18 -15.23
C LYS A 74 -14.29 9.24 -15.95
N SER A 75 -13.80 8.14 -16.53
CA SER A 75 -14.63 7.20 -17.30
C SER A 75 -15.38 6.17 -16.45
N VAL A 76 -15.18 6.16 -15.13
CA VAL A 76 -15.87 5.24 -14.22
C VAL A 76 -17.37 5.53 -14.24
N LYS A 77 -18.17 4.48 -14.43
CA LYS A 77 -19.63 4.62 -14.47
C LYS A 77 -20.24 4.80 -13.07
N PRO A 78 -21.25 5.68 -12.91
CA PRO A 78 -21.99 5.81 -11.65
C PRO A 78 -22.68 4.51 -11.25
N TYR A 79 -22.64 4.18 -9.94
CA TYR A 79 -23.30 2.98 -9.40
C TYR A 79 -24.82 3.03 -9.51
N VAL A 80 -25.41 4.22 -9.38
CA VAL A 80 -26.85 4.44 -9.51
C VAL A 80 -27.42 4.03 -10.89
N GLY A 81 -26.57 3.88 -11.91
CA GLY A 81 -26.97 3.45 -13.24
C GLY A 81 -26.81 1.95 -13.51
N GLU A 82 -26.41 1.14 -12.53
CA GLU A 82 -26.22 -0.30 -12.69
C GLU A 82 -27.48 -1.10 -12.39
N ASP A 83 -27.65 -2.22 -13.10
CA ASP A 83 -28.73 -3.17 -12.85
C ASP A 83 -28.63 -3.72 -11.43
N GLY A 84 -29.73 -3.67 -10.69
CA GLY A 84 -29.76 -4.11 -9.29
C GLY A 84 -29.14 -3.12 -8.30
N TYR A 85 -29.10 -1.82 -8.64
CA TYR A 85 -28.72 -0.75 -7.72
C TYR A 85 -29.41 -0.88 -6.36
N LYS A 86 -28.61 -0.75 -5.29
CA LYS A 86 -29.05 -0.66 -3.91
C LYS A 86 -28.39 0.54 -3.24
N LEU A 87 -29.02 1.08 -2.20
CA LEU A 87 -28.36 2.04 -1.33
C LEU A 87 -27.15 1.35 -0.66
N TRP A 88 -26.08 2.10 -0.38
CA TRP A 88 -24.90 1.51 0.28
C TRP A 88 -25.30 0.83 1.60
N SER A 89 -26.27 1.38 2.32
CA SER A 89 -26.79 0.87 3.60
C SER A 89 -27.63 -0.41 3.47
N GLU A 90 -27.96 -0.81 2.25
CA GLU A 90 -28.76 -2.00 1.93
C GLU A 90 -27.97 -3.01 1.08
N THR A 91 -26.72 -2.68 0.76
CA THR A 91 -25.81 -3.54 0.01
C THR A 91 -25.06 -4.42 1.01
N PRO A 92 -25.38 -5.73 1.11
CA PRO A 92 -24.67 -6.61 2.02
C PRO A 92 -23.22 -6.82 1.56
N PRO A 93 -22.31 -7.20 2.46
CA PRO A 93 -20.92 -7.43 2.10
C PRO A 93 -20.76 -8.55 1.07
N PHE A 94 -19.91 -8.33 0.05
CA PHE A 94 -19.78 -9.30 -1.04
C PHE A 94 -19.10 -10.60 -0.56
N PRO A 95 -19.70 -11.79 -0.82
CA PRO A 95 -19.16 -13.06 -0.37
C PRO A 95 -18.01 -13.53 -1.28
N TYR A 96 -16.78 -13.13 -0.96
CA TYR A 96 -15.59 -13.60 -1.67
C TYR A 96 -15.22 -15.03 -1.28
N GLN A 97 -14.93 -15.88 -2.27
CA GLN A 97 -14.40 -17.23 -2.09
C GLN A 97 -12.93 -17.31 -2.56
N PRO A 98 -11.96 -17.00 -1.70
CA PRO A 98 -10.52 -17.01 -2.02
C PRO A 98 -9.86 -18.38 -1.87
N PHE A 99 -10.53 -19.31 -1.19
CA PHE A 99 -10.09 -20.69 -1.01
C PHE A 99 -10.56 -21.55 -2.19
N LYS A 100 -9.77 -22.59 -2.50
CA LYS A 100 -10.04 -23.55 -3.57
C LYS A 100 -9.75 -24.96 -3.04
N PRO A 101 -10.46 -25.97 -3.53
CA PRO A 101 -10.21 -27.34 -3.14
C PRO A 101 -8.81 -27.80 -3.60
N GLY A 102 -8.21 -28.70 -2.85
CA GLY A 102 -6.92 -29.33 -3.16
C GLY A 102 -5.70 -28.64 -2.55
N GLU A 103 -4.53 -28.97 -3.09
CA GLU A 103 -3.24 -28.53 -2.54
C GLU A 103 -3.04 -27.01 -2.63
N TYR A 104 -2.64 -26.39 -1.51
CA TYR A 104 -2.30 -24.98 -1.49
C TYR A 104 -1.10 -24.68 -2.39
N ARG A 105 -1.28 -23.73 -3.32
CA ARG A 105 -0.20 -23.22 -4.17
C ARG A 105 0.00 -21.73 -3.96
N LEU A 106 1.18 -21.37 -3.47
CA LEU A 106 1.58 -19.98 -3.33
C LEU A 106 1.74 -19.33 -4.72
N THR A 107 0.81 -18.46 -5.09
CA THR A 107 0.83 -17.69 -6.34
C THR A 107 0.47 -16.23 -6.05
N MET A 108 0.78 -15.31 -6.98
CA MET A 108 0.37 -13.90 -6.80
C MET A 108 -1.16 -13.75 -6.73
N GLY A 109 -1.91 -14.58 -7.46
CA GLY A 109 -3.38 -14.56 -7.47
C GLY A 109 -3.99 -13.27 -8.01
N VAL A 110 -3.20 -12.45 -8.69
CA VAL A 110 -3.61 -11.14 -9.22
C VAL A 110 -4.40 -11.34 -10.51
N ARG A 111 -5.58 -10.73 -10.58
CA ARG A 111 -6.44 -10.71 -11.77
C ARG A 111 -6.84 -9.28 -12.15
N PRO A 112 -6.91 -8.94 -13.46
CA PRO A 112 -7.45 -7.67 -13.91
C PRO A 112 -8.88 -7.44 -13.39
N MET A 113 -9.21 -6.18 -13.16
CA MET A 113 -10.53 -5.75 -12.71
C MET A 113 -10.90 -4.42 -13.38
N GLN A 114 -12.19 -4.20 -13.59
CA GLN A 114 -12.69 -2.91 -14.07
C GLN A 114 -12.59 -1.87 -12.95
N ASN A 115 -12.30 -0.61 -13.31
CA ASN A 115 -12.03 0.43 -12.32
C ASN A 115 -13.28 0.73 -11.46
N GLU A 116 -14.49 0.51 -11.98
CA GLU A 116 -15.79 0.65 -11.29
C GLU A 116 -15.83 -0.11 -9.96
N TYR A 117 -15.13 -1.23 -9.85
CA TYR A 117 -15.12 -2.06 -8.65
C TYR A 117 -13.97 -1.73 -7.69
N TRP A 118 -13.31 -0.58 -7.79
CA TRP A 118 -12.17 -0.30 -6.91
C TRP A 118 -12.53 -0.25 -5.41
N LEU A 119 -13.38 0.69 -5.00
CA LEU A 119 -13.73 0.93 -3.59
C LEU A 119 -15.22 0.62 -3.39
N MET A 120 -15.51 -0.43 -2.63
CA MET A 120 -16.85 -1.04 -2.55
C MET A 120 -17.61 -0.52 -1.33
N PHE A 121 -18.81 0.01 -1.56
CA PHE A 121 -19.65 0.63 -0.54
C PHE A 121 -20.77 -0.34 -0.15
N GLU A 122 -20.73 -0.77 1.11
CA GLU A 122 -21.59 -1.80 1.69
C GLU A 122 -22.17 -1.30 3.02
N ASP A 123 -23.13 -2.02 3.58
CA ASP A 123 -23.86 -1.64 4.80
C ASP A 123 -22.94 -1.48 6.03
N THR A 124 -21.77 -2.11 6.01
CA THR A 124 -20.75 -2.00 7.06
C THR A 124 -19.97 -0.68 7.05
N LEU A 125 -20.03 0.13 5.99
CA LEU A 125 -19.19 1.32 5.73
C LEU A 125 -19.02 2.25 6.92
N LYS A 126 -20.12 2.75 7.49
CA LYS A 126 -20.05 3.70 8.62
C LYS A 126 -19.37 3.07 9.83
N THR A 127 -19.76 1.85 10.18
CA THR A 127 -19.23 1.17 11.37
C THR A 127 -17.75 0.84 11.21
N ARG A 128 -17.32 0.45 10.00
CA ARG A 128 -15.91 0.18 9.69
C ARG A 128 -15.08 1.45 9.73
N ILE A 129 -15.57 2.56 9.16
CA ILE A 129 -14.89 3.86 9.22
C ILE A 129 -14.69 4.32 10.68
N GLU A 130 -15.70 4.21 11.55
CA GLU A 130 -15.55 4.58 12.96
C GLU A 130 -14.62 3.62 13.73
N THR A 131 -14.72 2.31 13.46
CA THR A 131 -13.81 1.33 14.07
C THR A 131 -12.36 1.61 13.68
N LYS A 132 -12.12 1.91 12.39
CA LYS A 132 -10.81 2.31 11.88
C LYS A 132 -10.30 3.57 12.56
N TRP A 133 -11.17 4.57 12.72
CA TRP A 133 -10.82 5.81 13.43
C TRP A 133 -10.38 5.56 14.88
N GLN A 134 -11.03 4.64 15.59
CA GLN A 134 -10.63 4.25 16.94
C GLN A 134 -9.24 3.58 16.96
N VAL A 135 -8.95 2.70 16.00
CA VAL A 135 -7.63 2.07 15.88
C VAL A 135 -6.56 3.13 15.59
N ILE A 136 -6.81 4.02 14.63
CA ILE A 136 -5.90 5.12 14.27
C ILE A 136 -5.64 6.01 15.49
N SER A 137 -6.68 6.41 16.21
CA SER A 137 -6.53 7.32 17.36
C SER A 137 -5.69 6.70 18.49
N LYS A 138 -5.76 5.38 18.67
CA LYS A 138 -5.02 4.66 19.72
C LYS A 138 -3.60 4.26 19.31
N ASN A 139 -3.37 4.03 18.02
CA ASN A 139 -2.13 3.43 17.50
C ASN A 139 -1.49 4.29 16.40
N TYR A 140 -1.69 5.61 16.45
CA TYR A 140 -1.38 6.53 15.34
C TYR A 140 0.02 6.34 14.76
N LYS A 141 1.04 6.28 15.63
CA LYS A 141 2.45 6.07 15.26
C LYS A 141 2.68 4.78 14.46
N ASP A 142 1.85 3.77 14.69
CA ASP A 142 2.01 2.42 14.14
C ASP A 142 1.06 2.13 12.96
N VAL A 143 0.25 3.11 12.51
CA VAL A 143 -0.70 2.87 11.40
C VAL A 143 -0.81 3.99 10.37
N ILE A 144 -0.32 5.20 10.64
CA ILE A 144 -0.30 6.34 9.69
C ILE A 144 1.14 6.70 9.32
N TYR A 145 1.38 6.89 8.01
CA TYR A 145 2.72 7.07 7.48
C TYR A 145 2.77 8.18 6.43
N HIS A 146 3.83 8.98 6.49
CA HIS A 146 4.26 9.87 5.43
C HIS A 146 5.76 10.15 5.60
N LEU A 147 6.46 10.51 4.52
CA LEU A 147 7.85 10.95 4.62
C LEU A 147 7.91 12.41 5.03
N ASP A 148 8.66 12.70 6.09
CA ASP A 148 8.91 14.04 6.60
C ASP A 148 10.33 14.51 6.24
N PRO A 149 10.57 15.82 6.00
CA PRO A 149 11.92 16.33 5.77
C PRO A 149 12.95 15.95 6.84
N ALA A 150 12.56 15.83 8.11
CA ALA A 150 13.47 15.42 9.18
C ALA A 150 13.92 13.95 9.07
N MET A 151 13.27 13.14 8.22
CA MET A 151 13.64 11.75 7.96
C MET A 151 14.74 11.61 6.91
N VAL A 152 15.12 12.70 6.22
CA VAL A 152 16.21 12.69 5.24
C VAL A 152 17.51 12.31 5.94
N ASN A 153 18.20 11.31 5.39
CA ASN A 153 19.41 10.74 5.96
C ASN A 153 20.53 10.53 4.94
N CYS A 154 20.35 11.05 3.73
CA CYS A 154 21.29 10.91 2.62
C CYS A 154 21.22 12.10 1.67
N ASP A 155 22.38 12.71 1.41
CA ASP A 155 22.54 13.86 0.52
C ASP A 155 23.05 13.48 -0.89
N SER A 156 23.68 12.30 -1.07
CA SER A 156 24.36 11.91 -2.33
C SER A 156 24.23 10.45 -2.73
N TYR A 157 24.20 10.20 -4.05
CA TYR A 157 23.93 8.93 -4.74
C TYR A 157 25.03 7.85 -4.71
N THR A 158 25.90 7.82 -3.72
CA THR A 158 27.05 6.89 -3.68
C THR A 158 26.86 5.80 -2.62
N ASN A 159 26.94 4.52 -3.05
CA ASN A 159 26.89 3.31 -2.22
C ASN A 159 25.51 2.91 -1.65
N ALA A 160 24.43 3.18 -2.39
CA ALA A 160 23.07 2.77 -2.04
C ALA A 160 22.92 1.23 -1.80
N ASP A 161 23.82 0.43 -2.39
CA ASP A 161 23.85 -1.04 -2.32
C ASP A 161 24.49 -1.60 -1.03
N VAL A 162 25.04 -0.76 -0.14
CA VAL A 162 25.85 -1.21 1.01
C VAL A 162 25.07 -1.25 2.33
N THR A 163 23.87 -0.68 2.39
CA THR A 163 23.08 -0.61 3.63
C THR A 163 21.72 -1.30 3.53
N ASP A 164 21.37 -2.06 4.57
CA ASP A 164 20.05 -2.69 4.71
C ASP A 164 18.94 -1.70 5.08
N ARG A 165 19.30 -0.45 5.44
CA ARG A 165 18.35 0.62 5.76
C ARG A 165 18.02 1.42 4.50
N THR A 166 16.75 1.76 4.35
CA THR A 166 16.32 2.69 3.30
C THR A 166 16.92 4.07 3.53
N LEU A 167 17.67 4.53 2.54
CA LEU A 167 18.14 5.90 2.41
C LEU A 167 16.99 6.75 1.91
N VAL A 168 16.76 7.88 2.60
CA VAL A 168 15.72 8.85 2.29
C VAL A 168 16.40 10.15 1.91
N THR A 169 16.10 10.63 0.71
CA THR A 169 16.58 11.91 0.16
C THR A 169 15.46 12.94 0.13
N VAL A 170 15.81 14.21 -0.12
CA VAL A 170 14.80 15.27 -0.34
C VAL A 170 13.86 14.92 -1.50
N LYS A 171 14.37 14.27 -2.56
CA LYS A 171 13.54 13.84 -3.69
C LYS A 171 12.53 12.77 -3.30
N ASP A 172 12.83 11.92 -2.31
CA ASP A 172 11.89 10.92 -1.80
C ASP A 172 10.75 11.57 -1.02
N VAL A 173 11.05 12.62 -0.24
CA VAL A 173 10.03 13.43 0.45
C VAL A 173 9.13 14.14 -0.55
N GLU A 174 9.71 14.81 -1.56
CA GLU A 174 8.94 15.44 -2.65
C GLU A 174 8.11 14.41 -3.43
N LYS A 175 8.65 13.19 -3.62
CA LYS A 175 7.91 12.11 -4.24
C LYS A 175 6.72 11.70 -3.40
N ALA A 176 6.88 11.56 -2.09
CA ALA A 176 5.78 11.24 -1.18
C ALA A 176 4.68 12.30 -1.18
N ASP A 177 5.04 13.58 -1.16
CA ASP A 177 4.10 14.71 -1.27
C ASP A 177 3.28 14.65 -2.56
N ASN A 178 3.95 14.44 -3.70
CA ASN A 178 3.29 14.33 -5.00
C ASN A 178 2.41 13.08 -5.07
N THR A 179 2.88 11.95 -4.54
CA THR A 179 2.16 10.67 -4.52
C THR A 179 0.90 10.75 -3.65
N VAL A 180 0.96 11.37 -2.47
CA VAL A 180 -0.23 11.50 -1.61
C VAL A 180 -1.27 12.43 -2.25
N CYS A 181 -0.85 13.50 -2.93
CA CYS A 181 -1.78 14.41 -3.62
C CYS A 181 -2.41 13.76 -4.85
N GLU A 182 -1.62 13.11 -5.69
CA GLU A 182 -2.13 12.39 -6.87
C GLU A 182 -3.09 11.27 -6.46
N TRP A 183 -2.73 10.49 -5.44
CA TRP A 183 -3.59 9.45 -4.90
C TRP A 183 -4.90 10.01 -4.34
N TYR A 184 -4.84 11.08 -3.54
CA TYR A 184 -6.02 11.72 -2.96
C TYR A 184 -6.95 12.22 -4.08
N ASN A 185 -6.42 12.95 -5.06
CA ASN A 185 -7.21 13.45 -6.20
C ASN A 185 -7.80 12.28 -7.02
N THR A 186 -7.10 11.15 -7.13
CA THR A 186 -7.60 9.92 -7.77
C THR A 186 -8.81 9.35 -7.01
N VAL A 187 -8.73 9.29 -5.68
CA VAL A 187 -9.84 8.84 -4.82
C VAL A 187 -11.03 9.81 -4.93
N ILE A 188 -10.82 11.12 -4.83
CA ILE A 188 -11.90 12.11 -4.97
C ILE A 188 -12.58 11.99 -6.34
N THR A 189 -11.80 11.87 -7.41
CA THR A 189 -12.34 11.68 -8.77
C THR A 189 -13.19 10.41 -8.85
N TYR A 190 -12.66 9.29 -8.34
CA TYR A 190 -13.39 8.02 -8.31
C TYR A 190 -14.69 8.13 -7.53
N LEU A 191 -14.67 8.70 -6.32
CA LEU A 191 -15.86 8.82 -5.47
C LEU A 191 -16.94 9.72 -6.11
N CYS A 192 -16.55 10.85 -6.71
CA CYS A 192 -17.48 11.74 -7.41
C CYS A 192 -18.09 11.07 -8.66
N ALA A 193 -17.30 10.30 -9.41
CA ALA A 193 -17.77 9.60 -10.61
C ALA A 193 -18.64 8.38 -10.27
N ARG A 194 -18.18 7.54 -9.33
CA ARG A 194 -18.82 6.27 -8.95
C ARG A 194 -20.04 6.47 -8.06
N TYR A 195 -19.97 7.41 -7.12
CA TYR A 195 -20.97 7.61 -6.07
C TYR A 195 -21.46 9.07 -5.99
N PRO A 196 -21.94 9.66 -7.10
CA PRO A 196 -22.26 11.09 -7.18
C PRO A 196 -23.39 11.54 -6.23
N ASN A 197 -24.28 10.62 -5.82
CA ASN A 197 -25.34 10.92 -4.86
C ASN A 197 -24.80 11.19 -3.46
N TYR A 198 -23.62 10.66 -3.14
CA TYR A 198 -23.04 10.70 -1.80
C TYR A 198 -21.91 11.70 -1.65
N PHE A 199 -21.11 11.87 -2.71
CA PHE A 199 -19.94 12.75 -2.77
C PHE A 199 -20.18 13.85 -3.79
N ARG A 200 -20.35 15.08 -3.31
CA ARG A 200 -20.65 16.25 -4.17
C ARG A 200 -19.68 17.36 -3.91
N ILE A 201 -19.06 17.89 -4.97
CA ILE A 201 -18.28 19.13 -4.88
C ILE A 201 -19.27 20.27 -4.68
N VAL A 202 -19.26 20.87 -3.49
CA VAL A 202 -20.14 22.00 -3.11
C VAL A 202 -19.45 23.34 -3.26
N LEU A 203 -18.11 23.34 -3.32
CA LEU A 203 -17.29 24.48 -3.72
C LEU A 203 -16.19 23.97 -4.64
N HIS A 204 -16.12 24.46 -5.87
CA HIS A 204 -15.05 24.07 -6.78
C HIS A 204 -13.70 24.67 -6.35
N PRO A 205 -12.58 23.97 -6.57
CA PRO A 205 -11.25 24.54 -6.38
C PRO A 205 -11.07 25.82 -7.20
N GLY A 206 -10.36 26.79 -6.64
CA GLY A 206 -10.08 28.07 -7.27
C GLY A 206 -8.81 28.69 -6.70
N ASN A 207 -8.54 29.97 -6.98
CA ASN A 207 -7.28 30.61 -6.58
C ASN A 207 -7.07 30.66 -5.05
N GLU A 208 -8.14 30.79 -4.26
CA GLU A 208 -8.07 30.98 -2.80
C GLU A 208 -8.54 29.76 -2.00
N THR A 209 -9.06 28.72 -2.66
CA THR A 209 -9.68 27.57 -1.98
C THR A 209 -9.29 26.25 -2.65
N PRO A 210 -9.01 25.18 -1.88
CA PRO A 210 -8.80 23.84 -2.43
C PRO A 210 -10.12 23.19 -2.84
N GLY A 211 -11.23 23.93 -2.81
CA GLY A 211 -12.56 23.39 -3.00
C GLY A 211 -13.05 22.59 -1.79
N VAL A 212 -14.33 22.24 -1.81
CA VAL A 212 -15.00 21.51 -0.74
C VAL A 212 -15.85 20.41 -1.34
N LEU A 213 -15.56 19.19 -0.94
CA LEU A 213 -16.36 18.00 -1.15
C LEU A 213 -17.25 17.77 0.07
N TYR A 214 -18.55 17.56 -0.16
CA TYR A 214 -19.46 17.08 0.86
C TYR A 214 -19.67 15.57 0.73
N ASN A 215 -19.33 14.84 1.81
CA ASN A 215 -19.64 13.44 2.00
C ASN A 215 -20.90 13.31 2.86
N SER A 216 -22.04 13.06 2.22
CA SER A 216 -23.34 12.93 2.90
C SER A 216 -23.49 11.64 3.72
N ILE A 217 -22.64 10.64 3.51
CA ILE A 217 -22.68 9.40 4.30
C ILE A 217 -22.25 9.71 5.73
N MET A 218 -21.09 10.33 5.90
CA MET A 218 -20.57 10.71 7.22
C MET A 218 -21.03 12.10 7.68
N ASP A 219 -21.70 12.85 6.79
CA ASP A 219 -22.03 14.27 6.99
C ASP A 219 -20.76 15.08 7.33
N GLU A 220 -19.74 14.97 6.48
CA GLU A 220 -18.44 15.60 6.65
C GLU A 220 -18.01 16.34 5.38
N PHE A 221 -17.12 17.32 5.53
CA PHE A 221 -16.56 18.07 4.41
C PHE A 221 -15.05 17.83 4.30
N HIS A 222 -14.56 17.73 3.07
CA HIS A 222 -13.16 17.40 2.77
C HIS A 222 -12.63 18.33 1.66
N PRO A 223 -11.31 18.61 1.60
CA PRO A 223 -10.74 19.34 0.47
C PRO A 223 -10.86 18.54 -0.83
N VAL A 224 -10.89 19.22 -1.97
CA VAL A 224 -10.95 18.57 -3.31
C VAL A 224 -9.56 18.51 -3.93
N ASP A 225 -8.88 19.64 -4.00
CA ASP A 225 -7.54 19.78 -4.57
C ASP A 225 -6.47 19.57 -3.48
N ALA A 226 -5.90 18.37 -3.47
CA ALA A 226 -4.84 18.01 -2.53
C ALA A 226 -3.56 18.83 -2.70
N PHE A 227 -3.16 19.16 -3.93
CA PHE A 227 -1.92 19.91 -4.17
C PHE A 227 -2.03 21.32 -3.64
N LYS A 228 -3.19 21.96 -3.83
CA LYS A 228 -3.43 23.27 -3.22
C LYS A 228 -3.51 23.17 -1.71
N TYR A 229 -4.27 22.21 -1.17
CA TYR A 229 -4.40 21.99 0.27
C TYR A 229 -3.05 21.81 0.96
N LEU A 230 -2.15 21.00 0.39
CA LEU A 230 -0.83 20.71 0.93
C LEU A 230 0.07 21.96 1.03
N ARG A 231 -0.14 22.95 0.15
CA ARG A 231 0.64 24.21 0.08
C ARG A 231 0.10 25.31 0.99
N MET A 232 -1.16 25.22 1.44
CA MET A 232 -1.80 26.27 2.22
C MET A 232 -1.27 26.33 3.65
N LYS A 233 -1.19 27.54 4.19
CA LYS A 233 -0.85 27.77 5.60
C LYS A 233 -2.09 27.61 6.47
N ASN A 234 -1.91 27.17 7.71
CA ASN A 234 -3.03 26.97 8.65
C ASN A 234 -3.89 28.23 8.84
N SER A 235 -3.30 29.44 8.79
CA SER A 235 -4.00 30.73 8.90
C SER A 235 -4.95 31.03 7.73
N GLU A 236 -4.75 30.38 6.58
CA GLU A 236 -5.52 30.59 5.35
C GLU A 236 -6.73 29.66 5.27
N LEU A 237 -6.81 28.67 6.17
CA LEU A 237 -7.79 27.60 6.11
C LEU A 237 -9.02 27.88 6.98
N ARG A 238 -10.19 27.63 6.40
CA ARG A 238 -11.49 27.68 7.10
C ARG A 238 -12.30 26.44 6.71
N PHE A 239 -12.66 25.62 7.68
CA PHE A 239 -13.40 24.38 7.43
C PHE A 239 -14.71 24.33 8.19
N LEU A 240 -15.71 23.75 7.54
CA LEU A 240 -16.96 23.35 8.15
C LEU A 240 -16.90 21.84 8.41
N LYS A 241 -17.08 21.40 9.65
CA LYS A 241 -17.21 19.98 10.04
C LYS A 241 -16.22 19.03 9.32
N TYR A 242 -14.94 19.41 9.30
CA TYR A 242 -13.86 18.57 8.80
C TYR A 242 -13.09 17.95 9.97
N ARG A 243 -13.41 16.70 10.28
CA ARG A 243 -12.87 15.98 11.45
C ARG A 243 -11.35 15.80 11.41
N CYS A 244 -10.77 15.79 10.21
CA CYS A 244 -9.34 15.57 10.02
C CYS A 244 -8.51 16.86 10.03
N PHE A 245 -9.10 18.02 10.30
CA PHE A 245 -8.32 19.26 10.40
C PHE A 245 -7.63 19.38 11.75
N ASN A 246 -6.36 19.78 11.74
CA ASN A 246 -5.55 20.09 12.93
C ASN A 246 -5.65 19.03 14.02
N THR A 247 -5.65 17.75 13.62
CA THR A 247 -6.14 16.70 14.50
C THR A 247 -5.29 16.56 15.76
N ASP A 248 -5.93 16.69 16.92
CA ASP A 248 -5.34 16.42 18.23
C ASP A 248 -4.91 14.94 18.41
N ILE A 249 -5.29 14.07 17.47
CA ILE A 249 -4.91 12.66 17.46
C ILE A 249 -3.46 12.43 16.98
N ILE A 250 -2.81 13.42 16.36
CA ILE A 250 -1.38 13.32 16.01
C ILE A 250 -0.58 13.38 17.32
N PRO A 251 0.16 12.32 17.71
CA PRO A 251 0.91 12.34 18.95
C PRO A 251 2.03 13.38 18.91
N LYS A 252 2.19 14.14 20.01
CA LYS A 252 3.23 15.16 20.13
C LYS A 252 4.64 14.61 19.93
N GLU A 253 4.87 13.34 20.29
CA GLU A 253 6.16 12.66 20.09
C GLU A 253 6.59 12.53 18.62
N LEU A 254 5.68 12.65 17.66
CA LEU A 254 6.02 12.63 16.23
C LEU A 254 6.56 13.98 15.74
N THR A 255 6.47 15.03 16.55
CA THR A 255 7.01 16.36 16.23
C THR A 255 8.49 16.51 16.60
N ASP A 256 9.06 15.53 17.31
CA ASP A 256 10.47 15.53 17.70
C ASP A 256 11.35 14.92 16.60
N PRO A 257 12.21 15.71 15.92
CA PRO A 257 13.05 15.23 14.83
C PRO A 257 14.12 14.21 15.26
N SER A 258 14.40 14.09 16.57
CA SER A 258 15.37 13.12 17.07
C SER A 258 14.82 11.69 17.12
N ASN A 259 13.50 11.52 17.06
CA ASN A 259 12.81 10.25 17.26
C ASN A 259 12.62 9.44 15.96
N LEU A 260 13.72 9.07 15.30
CA LEU A 260 13.69 8.49 13.94
C LEU A 260 13.34 6.99 13.89
N SER A 261 13.57 6.23 14.96
CA SER A 261 13.37 4.78 14.98
C SER A 261 13.38 4.21 16.39
N ASP A 262 12.68 3.09 16.58
CA ASP A 262 12.78 2.24 17.77
C ASP A 262 12.89 0.75 17.37
N LYS A 263 12.70 -0.16 18.34
CA LYS A 263 12.75 -1.61 18.15
C LYS A 263 11.74 -2.18 17.13
N VAL A 264 10.66 -1.46 16.83
CA VAL A 264 9.64 -1.89 15.85
C VAL A 264 10.05 -1.46 14.44
N GLY A 265 10.70 -0.31 14.29
CA GLY A 265 11.12 0.21 12.99
C GLY A 265 11.22 1.73 12.95
N SER A 266 11.29 2.29 11.74
CA SER A 266 11.28 3.73 11.51
C SER A 266 10.02 4.36 12.07
N ILE A 267 10.16 5.48 12.79
CA ILE A 267 9.03 6.23 13.34
C ILE A 267 8.63 7.31 12.31
N PRO A 268 7.35 7.39 11.90
CA PRO A 268 6.89 8.50 11.07
C PRO A 268 6.99 9.81 11.87
N LEU A 269 7.46 10.87 11.22
CA LEU A 269 7.56 12.20 11.83
C LEU A 269 6.56 13.17 11.22
N VAL A 270 6.24 14.23 11.96
CA VAL A 270 5.36 15.34 11.55
C VAL A 270 5.99 16.63 12.10
N THR A 271 7.12 17.04 11.51
CA THR A 271 7.90 18.18 12.01
C THR A 271 7.54 19.50 11.34
N VAL A 272 6.95 19.43 10.14
CA VAL A 272 6.56 20.60 9.35
C VAL A 272 5.07 20.58 9.01
N GLU A 273 4.53 21.77 8.76
CA GLU A 273 3.12 21.96 8.41
C GLU A 273 2.71 21.16 7.16
N LYS A 274 3.61 21.06 6.17
CA LYS A 274 3.35 20.31 4.94
C LYS A 274 3.09 18.81 5.22
N THR A 275 3.93 18.17 6.02
CA THR A 275 3.75 16.78 6.47
C THR A 275 2.44 16.62 7.25
N LYS A 276 2.11 17.60 8.11
CA LYS A 276 0.83 17.61 8.80
C LYS A 276 -0.34 17.61 7.82
N ARG A 277 -0.32 18.48 6.80
CA ARG A 277 -1.35 18.51 5.75
C ARG A 277 -1.45 17.19 4.99
N ALA A 278 -0.33 16.52 4.70
CA ALA A 278 -0.32 15.19 4.09
C ALA A 278 -1.02 14.14 4.98
N HIS A 279 -0.75 14.16 6.29
CA HIS A 279 -1.44 13.29 7.25
C HIS A 279 -2.95 13.53 7.28
N GLU A 280 -3.40 14.79 7.23
CA GLU A 280 -4.84 15.12 7.20
C GLU A 280 -5.53 14.64 5.92
N LEU A 281 -4.84 14.66 4.77
CA LEU A 281 -5.33 14.07 3.52
C LEU A 281 -5.45 12.53 3.63
N ILE A 282 -4.47 11.87 4.23
CA ILE A 282 -4.52 10.41 4.49
C ILE A 282 -5.71 10.08 5.39
N LEU A 283 -5.89 10.83 6.48
CA LEU A 283 -7.01 10.70 7.42
C LEU A 283 -8.35 10.99 6.75
N ALA A 284 -8.43 11.98 5.87
CA ALA A 284 -9.66 12.30 5.13
C ALA A 284 -10.11 11.11 4.28
N VAL A 285 -9.20 10.41 3.59
CA VAL A 285 -9.57 9.18 2.88
C VAL A 285 -10.08 8.10 3.83
N GLN A 286 -9.51 7.99 5.05
CA GLN A 286 -10.01 7.04 6.05
C GLN A 286 -11.42 7.38 6.59
N ARG A 287 -11.89 8.61 6.36
CA ARG A 287 -13.27 9.05 6.64
C ARG A 287 -14.23 8.88 5.46
N MET A 288 -13.73 8.54 4.28
CA MET A 288 -14.54 8.39 3.07
C MET A 288 -14.70 6.93 2.64
N VAL A 289 -13.71 6.07 2.92
CA VAL A 289 -13.69 4.67 2.47
C VAL A 289 -13.25 3.71 3.57
N GLU A 290 -13.65 2.44 3.46
CA GLU A 290 -13.33 1.41 4.46
C GLU A 290 -11.91 0.88 4.35
N GLU A 291 -11.40 0.81 3.13
CA GLU A 291 -10.10 0.23 2.81
C GLU A 291 -8.97 0.89 3.60
N ASP A 292 -8.00 0.08 4.02
CA ASP A 292 -6.65 0.59 4.29
C ASP A 292 -5.98 0.88 2.95
N LEU A 293 -5.28 2.01 2.84
CA LEU A 293 -4.61 2.39 1.59
C LEU A 293 -3.15 2.73 1.86
N VAL A 294 -2.26 1.94 1.26
CA VAL A 294 -0.81 2.07 1.38
C VAL A 294 -0.22 2.50 0.03
N LEU A 295 0.69 3.46 0.07
CA LEU A 295 1.34 4.02 -1.12
C LEU A 295 2.79 3.58 -1.16
N LEU A 296 3.16 2.94 -2.28
CA LEU A 296 4.50 2.43 -2.49
C LEU A 296 5.15 3.08 -3.71
N SER A 297 6.43 3.40 -3.61
CA SER A 297 7.22 3.96 -4.70
C SER A 297 8.65 3.42 -4.64
N PRO A 298 9.33 3.25 -5.78
CA PRO A 298 10.79 3.18 -5.76
C PRO A 298 11.36 4.47 -5.18
N ASN A 299 12.48 4.38 -4.46
CA ASN A 299 13.19 5.55 -3.97
C ASN A 299 14.11 6.14 -5.04
N ALA A 300 14.52 7.38 -4.84
CA ALA A 300 15.34 8.16 -5.77
C ALA A 300 16.74 7.55 -5.99
N ASN A 301 17.22 6.77 -5.03
CA ASN A 301 18.52 6.09 -5.09
C ASN A 301 18.46 4.73 -5.80
N HIS A 302 17.29 4.29 -6.25
CA HIS A 302 17.08 2.96 -6.85
C HIS A 302 17.57 1.80 -5.99
N GLN A 303 17.55 1.96 -4.65
CA GLN A 303 17.95 0.91 -3.72
C GLN A 303 17.14 -0.37 -3.92
N PHE A 304 17.72 -1.49 -3.50
CA PHE A 304 17.07 -2.80 -3.53
C PHE A 304 16.61 -3.19 -4.94
N ASN A 305 17.43 -2.93 -5.96
CA ASN A 305 17.10 -3.18 -7.38
C ASN A 305 15.79 -2.49 -7.82
N ASN A 306 15.61 -1.24 -7.39
CA ASN A 306 14.44 -0.42 -7.70
C ASN A 306 13.10 -1.07 -7.23
N GLU A 307 13.15 -1.80 -6.12
CA GLU A 307 11.94 -2.31 -5.46
C GLU A 307 11.06 -1.17 -4.94
N TYR A 308 9.75 -1.43 -4.88
CA TYR A 308 8.80 -0.48 -4.31
C TYR A 308 8.92 -0.50 -2.79
N ILE A 309 8.93 0.69 -2.20
CA ILE A 309 9.05 0.91 -0.75
C ILE A 309 7.78 1.62 -0.30
N MET A 310 7.26 1.24 0.86
CA MET A 310 6.14 1.94 1.49
C MET A 310 6.58 3.33 1.96
N ILE A 311 6.00 4.38 1.37
CA ILE A 311 6.37 5.79 1.62
C ILE A 311 5.27 6.61 2.28
N SER A 312 4.01 6.19 2.19
CA SER A 312 2.87 6.96 2.71
C SER A 312 1.62 6.08 2.84
N GLY A 313 0.63 6.50 3.62
CA GLY A 313 -0.69 5.87 3.69
C GLY A 313 -1.11 5.43 5.10
N CYS A 314 -2.12 4.58 5.15
CA CYS A 314 -2.73 4.03 6.37
C CYS A 314 -2.84 2.51 6.29
N PHE A 315 -2.48 1.81 7.37
CA PHE A 315 -2.66 0.36 7.52
C PHE A 315 -3.21 0.03 8.91
N ALA A 316 -4.48 0.32 9.15
CA ALA A 316 -5.09 0.28 10.47
C ALA A 316 -5.77 -1.05 10.82
N PHE A 317 -6.06 -1.93 9.86
CA PHE A 317 -6.65 -3.25 10.09
C PHE A 317 -5.66 -4.39 9.83
N ALA A 318 -4.36 -4.17 10.05
CA ALA A 318 -3.40 -5.26 9.98
C ALA A 318 -3.66 -6.33 11.06
N ALA A 319 -3.47 -7.59 10.69
CA ALA A 319 -3.55 -8.74 11.59
C ALA A 319 -2.29 -9.57 11.46
N GLY A 320 -1.55 -9.74 12.56
CA GLY A 320 -0.34 -10.57 12.56
C GLY A 320 0.99 -9.89 12.72
N PHE A 321 1.03 -8.56 12.69
CA PHE A 321 2.27 -7.80 12.73
C PHE A 321 1.97 -6.33 13.03
N ASN A 322 2.96 -5.63 13.58
CA ASN A 322 2.90 -4.17 13.65
C ASN A 322 3.20 -3.57 12.26
N PRO A 323 2.29 -2.78 11.65
CA PRO A 323 2.49 -2.24 10.31
C PRO A 323 3.73 -1.37 10.16
N ARG A 324 4.25 -0.78 11.24
CA ARG A 324 5.43 0.07 11.21
C ARG A 324 6.71 -0.70 10.86
N GLN A 325 6.69 -2.01 11.07
CA GLN A 325 7.73 -2.92 10.57
C GLN A 325 7.80 -2.95 9.03
N ARG A 326 6.79 -2.45 8.33
CA ARG A 326 6.72 -2.39 6.86
C ARG A 326 7.04 -1.00 6.30
N PHE A 327 6.98 0.03 7.14
CA PHE A 327 7.27 1.39 6.71
C PHE A 327 8.75 1.55 6.36
N LEU A 328 9.02 2.19 5.22
CA LEU A 328 10.36 2.31 4.64
C LEU A 328 11.07 0.96 4.45
N LYS A 329 10.32 -0.08 4.09
CA LYS A 329 10.87 -1.39 3.71
C LYS A 329 10.57 -1.70 2.25
N PRO A 330 11.52 -2.31 1.51
CA PRO A 330 11.27 -2.79 0.16
C PRO A 330 10.37 -4.04 0.19
N MET A 331 9.70 -4.33 -0.92
CA MET A 331 8.76 -5.45 -1.07
C MET A 331 9.31 -6.78 -0.54
N THR A 332 10.58 -7.08 -0.79
CA THR A 332 11.24 -8.29 -0.30
C THR A 332 11.31 -8.36 1.23
N GLN A 333 11.61 -7.25 1.90
CA GLN A 333 11.64 -7.22 3.37
C GLN A 333 10.23 -7.23 3.96
N ILE A 334 9.26 -6.58 3.31
CA ILE A 334 7.84 -6.63 3.70
C ILE A 334 7.31 -8.08 3.67
N HIS A 335 7.74 -8.89 2.70
CA HIS A 335 7.26 -10.27 2.57
C HIS A 335 8.21 -11.31 3.15
N GLY A 336 9.33 -10.91 3.76
CA GLY A 336 10.31 -11.80 4.36
C GLY A 336 9.74 -12.88 5.29
N PRO A 337 8.75 -12.57 6.15
CA PRO A 337 8.12 -13.57 7.03
C PRO A 337 7.18 -14.56 6.33
N VAL A 338 6.85 -14.35 5.05
CA VAL A 338 5.94 -15.25 4.32
C VAL A 338 6.73 -16.47 3.83
N PRO A 339 6.34 -17.69 4.22
CA PRO A 339 7.03 -18.91 3.80
C PRO A 339 7.17 -18.99 2.29
N GLU A 340 8.36 -19.40 1.83
CA GLU A 340 8.68 -19.63 0.42
C GLU A 340 8.57 -18.39 -0.50
N TYR A 341 8.29 -17.20 0.02
CA TYR A 341 8.14 -15.98 -0.79
C TYR A 341 9.37 -15.69 -1.65
N LYS A 342 10.57 -15.71 -1.03
CA LYS A 342 11.83 -15.41 -1.73
C LYS A 342 12.05 -16.34 -2.93
N ILE A 343 11.68 -17.60 -2.79
CA ILE A 343 11.93 -18.63 -3.80
C ILE A 343 10.83 -18.64 -4.88
N ARG A 344 9.56 -18.49 -4.49
CA ARG A 344 8.42 -18.69 -5.41
C ARG A 344 7.82 -17.41 -5.97
N LEU A 345 7.88 -16.28 -5.26
CA LEU A 345 7.11 -15.08 -5.61
C LEU A 345 7.93 -13.82 -5.87
N GLN A 346 9.09 -13.64 -5.21
CA GLN A 346 9.85 -12.39 -5.23
C GLN A 346 10.07 -11.84 -6.66
N THR A 347 10.62 -12.65 -7.55
CA THR A 347 10.91 -12.23 -8.94
C THR A 347 9.66 -11.81 -9.70
N GLN A 348 8.57 -12.57 -9.57
CA GLN A 348 7.31 -12.28 -10.26
C GLN A 348 6.64 -11.02 -9.69
N MET A 349 6.69 -10.85 -8.37
CA MET A 349 6.17 -9.67 -7.67
C MET A 349 6.90 -8.40 -8.09
N ASN A 350 8.23 -8.42 -8.05
CA ASN A 350 9.04 -7.26 -8.44
C ASN A 350 8.82 -6.89 -9.91
N LYS A 351 8.78 -7.88 -10.80
CA LYS A 351 8.45 -7.68 -12.22
C LYS A 351 7.05 -7.10 -12.41
N PHE A 352 6.06 -7.57 -11.65
CA PHE A 352 4.70 -7.05 -11.71
C PHE A 352 4.67 -5.55 -11.36
N PHE A 353 5.24 -5.13 -10.23
CA PHE A 353 5.25 -3.71 -9.82
C PHE A 353 5.96 -2.81 -10.84
N GLN A 354 7.06 -3.28 -11.43
CA GLN A 354 7.80 -2.54 -12.46
C GLN A 354 6.98 -2.38 -13.74
N THR A 355 6.37 -3.46 -14.23
CA THR A 355 5.73 -3.52 -15.56
C THR A 355 4.24 -3.19 -15.59
N HIS A 356 3.57 -3.18 -14.43
CA HIS A 356 2.14 -2.88 -14.35
C HIS A 356 1.84 -1.49 -14.92
N LYS A 357 0.79 -1.40 -15.74
CA LYS A 357 0.44 -0.18 -16.46
C LYS A 357 -0.33 0.78 -15.55
N PRO A 358 -0.03 2.09 -15.59
CA PRO A 358 -0.82 3.10 -14.89
C PRO A 358 -2.31 3.04 -15.22
N GLY A 359 -3.15 3.38 -14.24
CA GLY A 359 -4.61 3.45 -14.35
C GLY A 359 -5.34 2.11 -14.52
N LYS A 360 -4.62 0.98 -14.53
CA LYS A 360 -5.21 -0.36 -14.61
C LYS A 360 -5.36 -0.97 -13.22
N LEU A 361 -6.60 -1.28 -12.83
CA LEU A 361 -6.89 -1.96 -11.58
C LEU A 361 -6.66 -3.47 -11.71
N VAL A 362 -6.05 -4.04 -10.69
CA VAL A 362 -6.02 -5.49 -10.47
C VAL A 362 -6.46 -5.80 -9.05
N MET A 363 -6.90 -7.03 -8.83
CA MET A 363 -7.33 -7.51 -7.52
C MET A 363 -6.74 -8.88 -7.22
N ARG A 364 -6.43 -9.13 -5.95
CA ARG A 364 -6.19 -10.46 -5.39
C ARG A 364 -6.98 -10.61 -4.09
N LEU A 365 -7.23 -11.85 -3.69
CA LEU A 365 -7.86 -12.15 -2.41
C LEU A 365 -6.86 -12.89 -1.52
N ASN A 366 -6.97 -12.64 -0.22
CA ASN A 366 -6.27 -13.40 0.83
C ASN A 366 -7.29 -13.77 1.91
N PHE A 367 -7.10 -14.91 2.57
CA PHE A 367 -7.95 -15.31 3.69
C PHE A 367 -7.17 -15.97 4.81
N SER A 368 -7.77 -15.97 5.99
CA SER A 368 -7.34 -16.70 7.17
C SER A 368 -8.52 -16.84 8.13
N PHE A 369 -8.29 -17.52 9.25
CA PHE A 369 -9.21 -17.53 10.38
C PHE A 369 -8.48 -16.99 11.61
N GLN A 370 -9.26 -16.51 12.56
CA GLN A 370 -8.78 -15.99 13.84
C GLN A 370 -9.78 -16.32 14.94
N THR A 371 -9.31 -16.36 16.18
CA THR A 371 -10.09 -16.78 17.35
C THR A 371 -10.58 -15.59 18.19
N HIS A 372 -10.70 -14.42 17.57
CA HIS A 372 -11.13 -13.18 18.20
C HIS A 372 -11.77 -12.23 17.16
N SER A 373 -12.55 -11.26 17.62
CA SER A 373 -13.26 -10.29 16.76
C SER A 373 -12.45 -9.01 16.42
N LYS A 374 -11.17 -8.95 16.82
CA LYS A 374 -10.32 -7.76 16.60
C LYS A 374 -9.91 -7.61 15.12
N LEU A 375 -10.12 -6.42 14.56
CA LEU A 375 -9.65 -6.05 13.20
C LEU A 375 -8.17 -5.70 13.14
N PHE A 376 -7.59 -5.23 14.26
CA PHE A 376 -6.19 -4.83 14.38
C PHE A 376 -5.52 -5.60 15.52
N VAL A 377 -4.47 -6.38 15.19
CA VAL A 377 -3.66 -7.09 16.19
C VAL A 377 -2.21 -7.21 15.69
N THR A 378 -1.25 -6.89 16.55
CA THR A 378 0.17 -6.81 16.19
C THR A 378 0.98 -8.06 16.54
N ASP A 379 0.47 -8.88 17.47
CA ASP A 379 1.19 -9.95 18.16
C ASP A 379 0.41 -11.29 18.16
N ASP A 380 -0.65 -11.40 17.36
CA ASP A 380 -1.49 -12.59 17.20
C ASP A 380 -1.87 -12.78 15.73
N ASN A 381 -2.38 -13.96 15.34
CA ASN A 381 -2.77 -14.38 13.97
C ASN A 381 -1.60 -14.77 13.04
N LYS A 382 -0.36 -14.74 13.51
CA LYS A 382 0.80 -15.33 12.82
C LYS A 382 1.54 -16.28 13.74
N GLY A 383 1.94 -17.42 13.20
CA GLY A 383 2.77 -18.39 13.90
C GLY A 383 4.23 -18.26 13.49
N ALA A 384 5.16 -18.36 14.44
CA ALA A 384 6.57 -18.56 14.11
C ALA A 384 6.81 -20.01 13.67
N GLU A 385 7.88 -20.27 12.90
CA GLU A 385 8.17 -21.60 12.34
C GLU A 385 8.39 -22.66 13.43
N ASP A 386 8.97 -22.27 14.56
CA ASP A 386 9.31 -23.09 15.72
C ASP A 386 8.33 -22.96 16.90
N GLU A 387 7.24 -22.20 16.74
CA GLU A 387 6.24 -22.03 17.79
C GLU A 387 5.37 -23.30 17.96
N GLU A 388 5.29 -23.80 19.19
CA GLU A 388 4.31 -24.83 19.53
C GLU A 388 2.91 -24.22 19.68
N ILE A 389 2.06 -24.43 18.68
CA ILE A 389 0.69 -23.91 18.66
C ILE A 389 -0.28 -25.00 19.13
N LYS A 390 -0.88 -24.81 20.30
CA LYS A 390 -1.92 -25.70 20.83
C LYS A 390 -3.22 -25.52 20.05
N ALA A 391 -3.80 -26.64 19.62
CA ALA A 391 -5.14 -26.68 19.06
C ALA A 391 -6.20 -26.31 20.10
N LYS A 392 -7.13 -25.43 19.71
CA LYS A 392 -8.33 -25.14 20.49
C LYS A 392 -9.45 -26.10 20.11
N THR A 393 -10.20 -26.53 21.11
CA THR A 393 -11.44 -27.29 20.96
C THR A 393 -12.61 -26.37 20.63
N LEU A 394 -13.70 -26.93 20.11
CA LEU A 394 -14.92 -26.16 19.85
C LEU A 394 -15.50 -25.56 21.13
N ASP A 395 -15.41 -26.28 22.26
CA ASP A 395 -15.81 -25.79 23.59
C ASP A 395 -14.97 -24.60 24.06
N GLU A 396 -13.63 -24.65 23.90
CA GLU A 396 -12.74 -23.51 24.19
C GLU A 396 -13.01 -22.28 23.30
N LEU A 397 -13.69 -22.49 22.15
CA LEU A 397 -14.13 -21.45 21.22
C LEU A 397 -15.62 -21.13 21.34
N HIS A 398 -16.24 -21.51 22.46
CA HIS A 398 -17.64 -21.27 22.79
C HIS A 398 -18.60 -21.74 21.69
N GLY A 399 -18.43 -22.98 21.20
CA GLY A 399 -19.28 -23.53 20.15
C GLY A 399 -19.00 -22.98 18.75
N GLY A 400 -17.88 -22.25 18.57
CA GLY A 400 -17.53 -21.59 17.32
C GLY A 400 -17.84 -20.09 17.29
N HIS A 401 -18.45 -19.54 18.35
CA HIS A 401 -18.71 -18.11 18.46
C HIS A 401 -17.45 -17.24 18.49
N ASP A 402 -16.29 -17.79 18.85
CA ASP A 402 -15.01 -17.07 18.79
C ASP A 402 -14.27 -17.26 17.45
N LEU A 403 -14.73 -18.14 16.57
CA LEU A 403 -14.15 -18.32 15.24
C LEU A 403 -14.61 -17.22 14.30
N HIS A 404 -13.66 -16.58 13.63
CA HIS A 404 -13.94 -15.54 12.66
C HIS A 404 -13.22 -15.82 11.34
N TYR A 405 -13.97 -15.80 10.25
CA TYR A 405 -13.45 -15.82 8.89
C TYR A 405 -12.95 -14.42 8.52
N ARG A 406 -11.65 -14.31 8.24
CA ARG A 406 -11.03 -13.07 7.77
C ARG A 406 -10.70 -13.19 6.29
N SER A 407 -11.18 -12.24 5.49
CA SER A 407 -10.85 -12.13 4.08
C SER A 407 -10.40 -10.72 3.74
N GLU A 408 -9.40 -10.61 2.88
CA GLU A 408 -8.85 -9.33 2.44
C GLU A 408 -8.97 -9.25 0.92
N ARG A 409 -9.77 -8.28 0.48
CA ARG A 409 -9.86 -7.90 -0.91
C ARG A 409 -8.84 -6.81 -1.17
N GLN A 410 -7.80 -7.20 -1.90
CA GLN A 410 -6.61 -6.39 -2.09
C GLN A 410 -6.55 -5.93 -3.54
N CYS A 411 -6.59 -4.63 -3.77
CA CYS A 411 -6.49 -4.04 -5.10
C CYS A 411 -5.21 -3.21 -5.25
N LEU A 412 -4.66 -3.24 -6.46
CA LEU A 412 -3.47 -2.48 -6.84
C LEU A 412 -3.79 -1.63 -8.06
N ILE A 413 -3.49 -0.34 -7.97
CA ILE A 413 -3.56 0.59 -9.09
C ILE A 413 -2.32 1.47 -9.10
N LYS A 414 -1.67 1.58 -10.25
CA LYS A 414 -0.49 2.41 -10.43
C LYS A 414 -0.91 3.80 -10.89
N LEU A 415 -0.39 4.82 -10.22
CA LEU A 415 -0.66 6.23 -10.51
C LEU A 415 0.05 6.67 -11.80
N GLU A 416 -0.49 7.69 -12.48
CA GLU A 416 -0.04 8.10 -13.82
C GLU A 416 1.21 8.97 -13.77
N ASN A 417 1.28 9.96 -12.88
CA ASN A 417 2.36 10.93 -12.85
C ASN A 417 3.52 10.41 -11.99
N THR A 418 3.21 10.02 -10.75
CA THR A 418 4.23 9.55 -9.81
C THR A 418 4.70 8.13 -10.12
N LYS A 419 3.92 7.34 -10.87
CA LYS A 419 4.18 5.89 -11.07
C LYS A 419 4.21 5.08 -9.78
N SER A 420 3.80 5.68 -8.65
CA SER A 420 3.64 4.98 -7.38
C SER A 420 2.47 4.01 -7.45
N MET A 421 2.50 2.97 -6.63
CA MET A 421 1.43 2.00 -6.50
C MET A 421 0.55 2.35 -5.31
N CYS A 422 -0.76 2.42 -5.52
CA CYS A 422 -1.74 2.42 -4.46
C CYS A 422 -2.19 0.99 -4.20
N PHE A 423 -2.04 0.52 -2.97
CA PHE A 423 -2.49 -0.77 -2.49
C PHE A 423 -3.66 -0.57 -1.52
N SER A 424 -4.87 -0.94 -1.95
CA SER A 424 -6.09 -0.82 -1.14
C SER A 424 -6.53 -2.18 -0.61
N ILE A 425 -6.81 -2.27 0.68
CA ILE A 425 -7.12 -3.51 1.39
C ILE A 425 -8.48 -3.35 2.08
N LYS A 426 -9.53 -3.96 1.54
CA LYS A 426 -10.82 -4.08 2.24
C LYS A 426 -10.81 -5.36 3.07
N THR A 427 -10.94 -5.21 4.39
CA THR A 427 -10.95 -6.32 5.34
C THR A 427 -12.37 -6.70 5.71
N TYR A 428 -12.71 -7.94 5.42
CA TYR A 428 -13.91 -8.60 5.91
C TYR A 428 -13.56 -9.46 7.12
N LEU A 429 -14.37 -9.37 8.17
CA LEU A 429 -14.24 -10.21 9.35
C LEU A 429 -15.63 -10.67 9.77
N TRP A 430 -15.94 -11.93 9.49
CA TRP A 430 -17.25 -12.53 9.70
C TRP A 430 -17.16 -13.51 10.85
N ASN A 431 -18.04 -13.39 11.83
CA ASN A 431 -18.25 -14.42 12.82
C ASN A 431 -18.72 -15.70 12.12
N LEU A 432 -18.06 -16.82 12.37
CA LEU A 432 -18.30 -18.04 11.64
C LEU A 432 -19.74 -18.55 11.83
N GLN A 433 -20.23 -18.51 13.07
CA GLN A 433 -21.53 -19.06 13.44
C GLN A 433 -22.69 -18.12 13.13
N ASN A 434 -22.50 -16.82 13.40
CA ASN A 434 -23.58 -15.84 13.34
C ASN A 434 -23.70 -15.15 11.99
N GLU A 435 -22.63 -15.12 11.19
CA GLU A 435 -22.59 -14.36 9.93
C GLU A 435 -22.18 -15.23 8.74
N PHE A 436 -21.13 -16.05 8.84
CA PHE A 436 -20.63 -16.83 7.71
C PHE A 436 -21.53 -18.02 7.37
N LEU A 437 -21.78 -18.93 8.31
CA LEU A 437 -22.62 -20.11 8.07
C LEU A 437 -24.09 -19.81 7.76
N PRO A 438 -24.71 -18.73 8.28
CA PRO A 438 -26.06 -18.34 7.89
C PRO A 438 -26.14 -17.60 6.55
N ASN A 439 -25.01 -17.23 5.93
CA ASN A 439 -25.02 -16.48 4.67
C ASN A 439 -25.37 -17.37 3.47
N ASP A 440 -26.31 -16.92 2.63
CA ASP A 440 -26.82 -17.66 1.46
C ASP A 440 -25.75 -18.20 0.49
N TYR A 441 -24.59 -17.53 0.38
CA TYR A 441 -23.49 -18.00 -0.45
C TYR A 441 -22.63 -19.03 0.29
N TYR A 442 -22.17 -18.67 1.49
CA TYR A 442 -21.22 -19.49 2.25
C TYR A 442 -21.86 -20.74 2.88
N SER A 443 -23.18 -20.74 3.07
CA SER A 443 -23.94 -21.89 3.58
C SER A 443 -24.12 -23.00 2.53
N GLN A 444 -23.77 -22.75 1.27
CA GLN A 444 -23.89 -23.73 0.21
C GLN A 444 -22.94 -24.90 0.46
N ARG A 445 -23.45 -26.12 0.35
CA ARG A 445 -22.68 -27.36 0.57
C ARG A 445 -21.34 -27.35 -0.15
N ALA A 446 -21.34 -27.03 -1.45
CA ALA A 446 -20.12 -27.01 -2.27
C ALA A 446 -19.07 -25.99 -1.76
N VAL A 447 -19.51 -24.85 -1.21
CA VAL A 447 -18.60 -23.84 -0.66
C VAL A 447 -17.99 -24.30 0.66
N ILE A 448 -18.77 -24.99 1.50
CA ILE A 448 -18.28 -25.58 2.75
C ILE A 448 -17.30 -26.73 2.45
N GLU A 449 -17.61 -27.58 1.48
CA GLU A 449 -16.72 -28.66 1.01
C GLU A 449 -15.39 -28.10 0.48
N ASP A 450 -15.45 -27.08 -0.39
CA ASP A 450 -14.26 -26.37 -0.88
C ASP A 450 -13.41 -25.78 0.26
N LEU A 451 -14.06 -25.24 1.30
CA LEU A 451 -13.38 -24.67 2.47
C LEU A 451 -12.69 -25.76 3.30
N CYS A 452 -13.38 -26.87 3.59
CA CYS A 452 -12.81 -28.01 4.30
C CYS A 452 -11.56 -28.53 3.57
N ASP A 453 -11.66 -28.71 2.25
CA ASP A 453 -10.55 -29.18 1.43
C ASP A 453 -9.39 -28.18 1.41
N ALA A 454 -9.67 -26.88 1.33
CA ALA A 454 -8.64 -25.85 1.38
C ALA A 454 -7.92 -25.80 2.74
N ILE A 455 -8.63 -26.05 3.84
CA ILE A 455 -8.03 -26.11 5.19
C ILE A 455 -7.15 -27.35 5.31
N ARG A 456 -7.62 -28.52 4.87
CA ARG A 456 -6.85 -29.78 4.90
C ARG A 456 -5.63 -29.73 3.97
N GLY A 457 -5.77 -29.11 2.79
CA GLY A 457 -4.74 -28.97 1.78
C GLY A 457 -3.71 -27.86 2.03
N MET A 458 -3.78 -27.17 3.18
CA MET A 458 -2.84 -26.12 3.53
C MET A 458 -1.47 -26.72 3.89
N GLN A 459 -0.45 -26.41 3.09
CA GLN A 459 0.94 -26.85 3.32
C GLN A 459 1.45 -26.43 4.71
N ASP A 460 2.25 -27.27 5.36
CA ASP A 460 2.65 -27.12 6.77
C ASP A 460 3.25 -25.74 7.11
N SER A 461 4.14 -25.23 6.27
CA SER A 461 4.78 -23.92 6.48
C SER A 461 3.75 -22.78 6.47
N ILE A 462 2.79 -22.82 5.55
CA ILE A 462 1.69 -21.84 5.44
C ILE A 462 0.65 -22.04 6.54
N SER A 463 0.39 -23.31 6.90
CA SER A 463 -0.47 -23.72 8.01
C SER A 463 0.01 -23.11 9.31
N GLN A 464 1.29 -23.29 9.63
CA GLN A 464 1.94 -22.68 10.79
C GLN A 464 1.87 -21.15 10.73
N TYR A 465 2.28 -20.55 9.61
CA TYR A 465 2.26 -19.10 9.43
C TYR A 465 0.86 -18.47 9.61
N LYS A 466 -0.21 -19.14 9.18
CA LYS A 466 -1.61 -18.70 9.35
C LYS A 466 -2.26 -19.20 10.64
N ARG A 467 -1.49 -19.80 11.56
CA ARG A 467 -1.94 -20.41 12.83
C ARG A 467 -3.04 -21.45 12.67
N ARG A 468 -3.12 -22.13 11.52
CA ARG A 468 -4.10 -23.22 11.32
C ARG A 468 -4.07 -24.27 12.44
N PRO A 469 -2.92 -24.67 13.04
CA PRO A 469 -2.95 -25.61 14.15
C PRO A 469 -3.83 -25.17 15.32
N GLU A 470 -4.00 -23.86 15.56
CA GLU A 470 -4.84 -23.32 16.64
C GLU A 470 -6.34 -23.48 16.37
N TRP A 471 -6.81 -23.00 15.21
CA TRP A 471 -8.24 -22.89 14.88
C TRP A 471 -8.76 -23.99 13.96
N GLY A 472 -7.87 -24.68 13.24
CA GLY A 472 -8.19 -25.63 12.19
C GLY A 472 -9.02 -26.84 12.64
N PRO A 473 -8.65 -27.51 13.75
CA PRO A 473 -9.41 -28.67 14.24
C PRO A 473 -10.86 -28.34 14.58
N ALA A 474 -11.10 -27.32 15.43
CA ALA A 474 -12.46 -26.91 15.80
C ALA A 474 -13.26 -26.39 14.59
N LEU A 475 -12.61 -25.68 13.66
CA LEU A 475 -13.27 -25.23 12.43
C LEU A 475 -13.73 -26.41 11.58
N LEU A 476 -12.87 -27.42 11.36
CA LEU A 476 -13.23 -28.60 10.57
C LEU A 476 -14.38 -29.38 11.22
N GLU A 477 -14.32 -29.60 12.54
CA GLU A 477 -15.40 -30.26 13.30
C GLU A 477 -16.75 -29.56 13.08
N MET A 478 -16.77 -28.23 13.16
CA MET A 478 -17.97 -27.42 12.97
C MET A 478 -18.50 -27.47 11.51
N LEU A 479 -17.62 -27.39 10.52
CA LEU A 479 -18.02 -27.45 9.11
C LEU A 479 -18.51 -28.86 8.72
N GLU A 480 -17.86 -29.91 9.19
CA GLU A 480 -18.25 -31.30 8.93
C GLU A 480 -19.58 -31.66 9.59
N SER A 481 -19.81 -31.20 10.83
CA SER A 481 -21.11 -31.36 11.49
C SER A 481 -22.24 -30.68 10.70
N LYS A 482 -21.96 -29.50 10.12
CA LYS A 482 -22.94 -28.80 9.29
C LYS A 482 -23.29 -29.59 8.02
N LEU A 483 -22.28 -30.12 7.33
CA LEU A 483 -22.47 -30.98 6.15
C LEU A 483 -23.31 -32.23 6.46
N SER A 484 -23.06 -32.88 7.60
CA SER A 484 -23.82 -34.07 8.02
C SER A 484 -25.24 -33.77 8.48
N SER A 485 -25.53 -32.56 8.96
CA SER A 485 -26.89 -32.17 9.36
C SER A 485 -27.81 -31.82 8.19
N ASP A 486 -27.22 -31.53 7.03
CA ASP A 486 -27.94 -31.19 5.80
C ASP A 486 -28.17 -32.44 4.90
N ASP A 487 -27.61 -33.59 5.27
CA ASP A 487 -27.87 -34.94 4.69
C ASP A 487 -29.05 -35.61 5.42
#